data_AF-A0A0D0LNA5-F1
#
_entry.id   AF-A0A0D0LNA5-F1
#
_cell.length_a   1.000
_cell.length_b   1.000
_cell.length_c   1.000
_cell.angle_alpha   90.00
_cell.angle_beta   90.00
_cell.angle_gamma   90.00
#
_symmetry.space_group_name_H-M   'P 1'
#
loop_
_entity.id
_entity.type
_entity.pdbx_description
1 polymer ?
#
loop_
_entity_poly.entity_id
_entity_poly.type
_entity_poly.pdbx_seq_one_letter_code
_entity_poly.pdbx_strand_id
1 'polypeptide(L)'
;MAEKNFYSHSDAAEKSRRDKAVALARYLWDRDISADDLAAMAADVRRKVARAADINPPSSDETWTVVSTLLREKAEWARDHPDHDAARRAHADEKILWVKPPVQPWR
;
A
#
# COMPACT_ATOMS: atom_id res chain seq x y z
N MET A 1 -35.28 26.36 -2.25
CA MET A 1 -34.73 25.13 -2.86
C MET A 1 -33.30 24.99 -2.37
N ALA A 2 -32.97 23.88 -1.73
CA ALA A 2 -31.65 23.66 -1.11
C ALA A 2 -30.65 23.19 -2.17
N GLU A 3 -29.67 24.03 -2.49
CA GLU A 3 -28.53 23.66 -3.32
C GLU A 3 -27.56 22.86 -2.45
N LYS A 4 -27.55 21.54 -2.66
CA LYS A 4 -26.82 20.59 -1.83
C LYS A 4 -25.35 20.57 -2.29
N ASN A 5 -24.46 21.02 -1.41
CA ASN A 5 -22.99 21.09 -1.54
C ASN A 5 -22.30 19.73 -1.83
N PHE A 6 -22.64 19.03 -2.91
CA PHE A 6 -22.04 17.74 -3.24
C PHE A 6 -20.59 17.83 -3.72
N TYR A 7 -20.18 18.96 -4.29
CA TYR A 7 -18.84 19.10 -4.89
C TYR A 7 -17.73 19.22 -3.84
N SER A 8 -17.93 20.00 -2.77
CA SER A 8 -16.90 20.21 -1.74
C SER A 8 -16.60 18.95 -0.91
N HIS A 9 -17.56 18.05 -0.75
CA HIS A 9 -17.34 16.79 0.00
C HIS A 9 -16.61 15.73 -0.84
N SER A 10 -16.74 15.77 -2.18
CA SER A 10 -16.07 14.83 -3.07
C SER A 10 -14.56 15.04 -3.06
N ASP A 11 -14.09 16.30 -3.12
CA ASP A 11 -12.66 16.62 -3.15
C ASP A 11 -11.95 16.30 -1.84
N ALA A 12 -12.63 16.56 -0.71
CA ALA A 12 -12.10 16.19 0.62
C ALA A 12 -12.04 14.67 0.80
N ALA A 13 -13.04 13.95 0.31
CA ALA A 13 -13.06 12.48 0.35
C ALA A 13 -11.96 11.88 -0.55
N GLU A 14 -11.76 12.45 -1.74
CA GLU A 14 -10.70 12.03 -2.67
C GLU A 14 -9.31 12.29 -2.09
N LYS A 15 -9.09 13.46 -1.52
CA LYS A 15 -7.84 13.78 -0.82
C LYS A 15 -7.57 12.80 0.31
N SER A 16 -8.56 12.52 1.16
CA SER A 16 -8.42 11.56 2.26
C SER A 16 -8.11 10.13 1.77
N ARG A 17 -8.73 9.69 0.67
CA ARG A 17 -8.40 8.40 0.03
C ARG A 17 -6.95 8.37 -0.44
N ARG A 18 -6.50 9.43 -1.10
CA ARG A 18 -5.12 9.54 -1.59
C ARG A 18 -4.10 9.54 -0.46
N ASP A 19 -4.35 10.31 0.61
CA ASP A 19 -3.46 10.37 1.76
C ASP A 19 -3.30 8.99 2.44
N LYS A 20 -4.41 8.25 2.58
CA LYS A 20 -4.39 6.86 3.07
C LYS A 20 -3.62 5.94 2.13
N ALA A 21 -3.82 6.07 0.82
CA ALA A 21 -3.10 5.26 -0.16
C ALA A 21 -1.59 5.51 -0.10
N VAL A 22 -1.16 6.77 0.06
CA VAL A 22 0.26 7.13 0.21
C VAL A 22 0.85 6.55 1.50
N ALA A 23 0.14 6.70 2.63
CA ALA A 23 0.61 6.15 3.92
C ALA A 23 0.73 4.62 3.87
N LEU A 24 -0.25 3.95 3.25
CA LEU A 24 -0.23 2.49 3.10
C LEU A 24 0.87 2.02 2.14
N ALA A 25 1.06 2.73 1.02
CA ALA A 25 2.14 2.42 0.08
C ALA A 25 3.53 2.56 0.73
N ARG A 26 3.73 3.57 1.59
CA ARG A 26 4.97 3.72 2.37
C ARG A 26 5.17 2.55 3.34
N TYR A 27 4.14 2.19 4.11
CA TYR A 27 4.20 1.08 5.05
C TYR A 27 4.58 -0.25 4.37
N LEU A 28 3.98 -0.51 3.20
CA LEU A 28 4.27 -1.68 2.37
C LEU A 28 5.67 -1.61 1.76
N TRP A 29 6.07 -0.42 1.27
CA TRP A 29 7.39 -0.19 0.71
C TRP A 29 8.48 -0.52 1.73
N ASP A 30 8.38 -0.04 2.96
CA ASP A 30 9.40 -0.27 3.98
C ASP A 30 9.59 -1.77 4.28
N ARG A 31 8.54 -2.57 4.10
CA ARG A 31 8.52 -4.02 4.34
C ARG A 31 8.84 -4.87 3.12
N ASP A 32 9.38 -4.26 2.07
CA ASP A 32 9.69 -4.93 0.80
C ASP A 32 8.48 -5.66 0.18
N ILE A 33 7.26 -5.17 0.42
CA ILE A 33 6.06 -5.72 -0.21
C ILE A 33 5.88 -5.03 -1.56
N SER A 34 5.89 -5.83 -2.62
CA SER A 34 5.70 -5.36 -3.99
C SER A 34 4.22 -5.20 -4.35
N ALA A 35 3.96 -4.55 -5.49
CA ALA A 35 2.62 -4.48 -6.06
C ALA A 35 2.03 -5.87 -6.37
N ASP A 36 2.88 -6.83 -6.74
CA ASP A 36 2.47 -8.20 -7.08
C ASP A 36 2.20 -9.03 -5.83
N ASP A 37 3.01 -8.85 -4.78
CA ASP A 37 2.73 -9.41 -3.46
C ASP A 37 1.36 -8.93 -2.95
N LEU A 38 1.09 -7.62 -3.05
CA LEU A 38 -0.20 -7.03 -2.67
C LEU A 38 -1.36 -7.60 -3.50
N ALA A 39 -1.16 -7.81 -4.80
CA ALA A 39 -2.17 -8.42 -5.67
C ALA A 39 -2.49 -9.86 -5.24
N ALA A 40 -1.49 -10.63 -4.81
CA ALA A 40 -1.65 -11.98 -4.31
C ALA A 40 -2.24 -12.07 -2.89
N MET A 41 -2.24 -10.98 -2.12
CA MET A 41 -2.82 -10.98 -0.77
C MET A 41 -4.34 -11.15 -0.79
N ALA A 42 -4.82 -12.05 0.07
CA ALA A 42 -6.24 -12.16 0.37
C ALA A 42 -6.77 -10.89 1.06
N ALA A 43 -8.07 -10.61 0.88
CA ALA A 43 -8.68 -9.37 1.37
C ALA A 43 -8.64 -9.23 2.90
N ASP A 44 -8.67 -10.33 3.66
CA ASP A 44 -8.51 -10.31 5.12
C ASP A 44 -7.09 -9.89 5.53
N VAL A 45 -6.07 -10.36 4.82
CA VAL A 45 -4.67 -9.96 5.01
C VAL A 45 -4.49 -8.48 4.71
N ARG A 46 -5.03 -7.99 3.58
CA ARG A 46 -5.01 -6.55 3.26
C ARG A 46 -5.60 -5.69 4.38
N ARG A 47 -6.72 -6.12 4.97
CA ARG A 47 -7.32 -5.42 6.12
C ARG A 47 -6.47 -5.49 7.40
N LYS A 48 -5.68 -6.55 7.61
CA LYS A 48 -4.74 -6.65 8.73
C LYS A 48 -3.53 -5.74 8.53
N VAL A 49 -2.99 -5.70 7.31
CA VAL A 49 -1.91 -4.77 6.92
C VAL A 49 -2.35 -3.32 7.16
N ALA A 50 -3.54 -2.93 6.70
CA ALA A 50 -4.02 -1.56 6.90
C ALA A 50 -4.07 -1.18 8.39
N ARG A 51 -4.55 -2.08 9.25
CA ARG A 51 -4.55 -1.86 10.71
C ARG A 51 -3.14 -1.77 11.29
N ALA A 52 -2.22 -2.60 10.83
CA ALA A 52 -0.83 -2.56 11.27
C ALA A 52 -0.11 -1.26 10.82
N ALA A 53 -0.59 -0.63 9.76
CA ALA A 53 -0.18 0.71 9.31
C ALA A 53 -0.91 1.86 10.04
N ASP A 54 -1.72 1.56 11.06
CA ASP A 54 -2.60 2.51 11.76
C ASP A 54 -3.61 3.22 10.83
N ILE A 55 -4.03 2.54 9.77
CA ILE A 55 -5.00 3.03 8.79
C ILE A 55 -6.31 2.26 8.92
N ASN A 56 -7.42 2.99 8.99
CA ASN A 56 -8.74 2.37 8.90
C ASN A 56 -8.85 1.63 7.55
N PRO A 57 -9.10 0.30 7.54
CA PRO A 57 -9.05 -0.50 6.32
C PRO A 57 -9.89 0.11 5.19
N PRO A 58 -9.29 0.34 4.01
CA PRO A 58 -10.05 0.77 2.85
C PRO A 58 -11.17 -0.24 2.56
N SER A 59 -12.39 0.27 2.46
CA SER A 59 -13.56 -0.53 2.11
C SER A 59 -13.68 -0.75 0.60
N SER A 60 -12.95 0.01 -0.22
CA SER A 60 -12.97 -0.08 -1.68
C SER A 60 -11.65 -0.61 -2.25
N ASP A 61 -11.77 -1.39 -3.33
CA ASP A 61 -10.63 -1.85 -4.12
C ASP A 61 -9.91 -0.69 -4.82
N GLU A 62 -10.61 0.41 -5.11
CA GLU A 62 -10.03 1.62 -5.71
C GLU A 62 -8.82 2.14 -4.94
N THR A 63 -8.91 2.19 -3.60
CA THR A 63 -7.78 2.65 -2.77
C THR A 63 -6.60 1.68 -2.89
N TRP A 64 -6.86 0.37 -2.94
CA TRP A 64 -5.84 -0.66 -3.12
C TRP A 64 -5.18 -0.61 -4.51
N THR A 65 -5.93 -0.23 -5.55
CA THR A 65 -5.39 0.03 -6.89
C THR A 65 -4.42 1.21 -6.87
N VAL A 66 -4.78 2.32 -6.21
CA VAL A 66 -3.87 3.47 -6.08
C VAL A 66 -2.59 3.08 -5.33
N VAL A 67 -2.70 2.30 -4.26
CA VAL A 67 -1.55 1.77 -3.52
C VAL A 67 -0.65 0.92 -4.42
N SER A 68 -1.23 0.03 -5.23
CA SER A 68 -0.50 -0.80 -6.20
C SER A 68 0.28 0.05 -7.21
N THR A 69 -0.35 1.10 -7.77
CA THR A 69 0.31 2.04 -8.69
C THR A 69 1.48 2.75 -8.03
N LEU A 70 1.29 3.30 -6.82
CA LEU A 70 2.34 3.99 -6.07
C LEU A 70 3.54 3.07 -5.77
N LEU A 71 3.28 1.78 -5.47
CA LEU A 71 4.35 0.80 -5.26
C LEU A 71 5.16 0.52 -6.54
N ARG A 72 4.50 0.47 -7.70
CA ARG A 72 5.19 0.29 -8.99
C ARG A 72 6.05 1.49 -9.34
N GLU A 73 5.47 2.69 -9.26
CA GLU A 73 6.19 3.95 -9.50
C GLU A 73 7.39 4.10 -8.56
N LYS A 74 7.20 3.78 -7.27
CA LYS A 74 8.29 3.83 -6.29
C LYS A 74 9.38 2.80 -6.58
N ALA A 75 9.02 1.61 -7.04
CA ALA A 75 9.98 0.58 -7.42
C ALA A 75 10.77 0.97 -8.67
N GLU A 76 10.13 1.54 -9.68
CA GLU A 76 10.80 2.09 -10.86
C GLU A 76 11.76 3.21 -10.47
N TRP A 77 11.27 4.21 -9.73
CA TRP A 77 12.10 5.29 -9.24
C TRP A 77 13.31 4.79 -8.42
N ALA A 78 13.12 3.79 -7.56
CA ALA A 78 14.21 3.24 -6.74
C ALA A 78 15.27 2.49 -7.56
N ARG A 79 14.89 1.87 -8.69
CA ARG A 79 15.87 1.28 -9.63
C ARG A 79 16.75 2.34 -10.26
N ASP A 80 16.17 3.50 -10.57
CA ASP A 80 16.90 4.64 -11.14
C ASP A 80 17.72 5.41 -10.09
N HIS A 81 17.43 5.23 -8.80
CA HIS A 81 18.06 5.94 -7.69
C HIS A 81 18.51 4.99 -6.55
N PRO A 82 19.38 4.00 -6.83
CA PRO A 82 19.71 2.94 -5.88
C PRO A 82 20.40 3.44 -4.60
N ASP A 83 21.18 4.52 -4.69
CA ASP A 83 21.94 5.07 -3.56
C ASP A 83 21.13 6.04 -2.70
N HIS A 84 19.90 6.39 -3.11
CA HIS A 84 19.07 7.32 -2.38
C HIS A 84 18.46 6.64 -1.14
N ASP A 85 18.51 7.27 0.04
CA ASP A 85 18.01 6.67 1.29
C ASP A 85 16.54 6.22 1.20
N ALA A 86 15.67 7.02 0.56
CA ALA A 86 14.29 6.66 0.29
C ALA A 86 14.08 5.46 -0.66
N ALA A 87 15.12 4.93 -1.32
CA ALA A 87 15.07 3.67 -2.07
C ALA A 87 15.30 2.44 -1.16
N ARG A 88 15.74 2.65 0.09
CA ARG A 88 15.94 1.57 1.07
C ARG A 88 14.61 1.01 1.57
N ARG A 89 14.67 -0.24 2.02
CA ARG A 89 13.56 -1.01 2.61
C ARG A 89 13.83 -1.16 4.10
N ALA A 90 13.29 -0.25 4.92
CA ALA A 90 13.68 -0.12 6.32
C ALA A 90 13.36 -1.35 7.20
N HIS A 91 12.34 -2.12 6.84
CA HIS A 91 11.77 -3.24 7.60
C HIS A 91 11.54 -4.47 6.72
N ALA A 92 12.45 -4.72 5.75
CA ALA A 92 12.30 -5.79 4.77
C ALA A 92 12.15 -7.19 5.39
N ASP A 93 12.71 -7.40 6.57
CA ASP A 93 12.59 -8.62 7.37
C ASP A 93 11.13 -8.91 7.80
N GLU A 94 10.32 -7.88 7.98
CA GLU A 94 8.90 -8.01 8.34
C GLU A 94 8.02 -8.49 7.17
N LYS A 95 8.56 -8.61 5.95
CA LYS A 95 7.83 -9.13 4.79
C LYS A 95 7.15 -10.47 5.09
N ILE A 96 7.84 -11.34 5.83
CA ILE A 96 7.40 -12.70 6.15
C ILE A 96 6.10 -12.74 6.97
N LEU A 97 5.77 -11.66 7.69
CA LEU A 97 4.53 -11.54 8.45
C LEU A 97 3.30 -11.49 7.52
N TRP A 98 3.49 -11.07 6.27
CA TRP A 98 2.43 -10.79 5.31
C TRP A 98 2.48 -11.68 4.08
N VAL A 99 3.69 -11.96 3.59
CA VAL A 99 3.95 -12.76 2.39
C VAL A 99 4.71 -14.00 2.85
N LYS A 100 4.04 -15.15 2.84
CA LYS A 100 4.68 -16.42 3.19
C LYS A 100 5.58 -16.87 2.04
N PRO A 101 6.88 -17.10 2.26
CA PRO A 101 7.73 -17.69 1.24
C PRO A 101 7.24 -19.10 0.91
N PRO A 102 7.44 -19.58 -0.33
CA PRO A 102 7.13 -20.96 -0.67
C PRO A 102 7.89 -21.90 0.27
N VAL A 103 7.17 -22.88 0.84
CA VAL A 103 7.78 -23.89 1.72
C VAL A 103 8.69 -24.76 0.86
N GLN A 104 10.00 -24.70 1.10
CA GLN A 104 10.95 -25.60 0.45
C GLN A 104 10.76 -27.00 1.04
N PRO A 105 10.55 -28.04 0.22
CA PRO A 105 10.53 -29.41 0.71
C PRO A 105 11.93 -29.79 1.22
N TRP A 106 11.98 -30.49 2.36
CA TRP A 106 13.21 -31.08 2.88
C TRP A 106 13.81 -32.01 1.81
N ARG A 107 15.09 -31.80 1.49
CA ARG A 107 15.88 -32.68 0.60
C ARG A 107 16.80 -33.57 1.42
#